data_AF-A0A2D7K9N1-F1
#
_entry.id   AF-A0A2D7K9N1-F1
#
_cell.length_a   1.000
_cell.length_b   1.000
_cell.length_c   1.000
_cell.angle_alpha   90.00
_cell.angle_beta   90.00
_cell.angle_gamma   90.00
#
_symmetry.space_group_name_H-M   'P 1'
#
loop_
_entity.id
_entity.type
_entity.pdbx_description
1 polymer ?
#
loop_
_entity_poly.entity_id
_entity_poly.type
_entity_poly.pdbx_seq_one_letter_code
_entity_poly.pdbx_strand_id
1 'polypeptide(L)'
;MNTKNLQKKIESKFGRPICSLSDLKDLKEDVFKFTNYSIGFNTLRRFYGFLPTIKPSRNTLNYLSKYVGFENYSSFVNGYKLDKVWYNWDQINNILLKNSLVEKDINWLLKKRKSEHYYMYLTYLITSYIDRKKTKYLNTIFSHSPLFEVDRKEFAKISTSISKKLKSFTNENLEWISKYLKYESFRNLMLYSYVDVDTLNAYYGYLLKKSLLLITKKDEILFTKLMLGFYNFVRNESVDITINSLEIPENCHPILLGRYHSMKLILDSKNSNENFDEFLKISKKLDSKIELFQEYIPIL
;
A
#
# COMPACT_ATOMS: atom_id res chain seq x y z
N MET A 1 4.02 27.65 -4.75
CA MET A 1 2.71 27.50 -4.08
C MET A 1 1.63 27.44 -5.15
N ASN A 2 0.86 26.35 -5.22
CA ASN A 2 -0.24 26.26 -6.17
C ASN A 2 -1.47 26.98 -5.59
N THR A 3 -1.72 28.22 -6.06
CA THR A 3 -2.84 29.07 -5.61
C THR A 3 -4.18 28.70 -6.25
N LYS A 4 -4.20 27.80 -7.24
CA LYS A 4 -5.42 27.41 -7.96
C LYS A 4 -6.51 26.85 -7.06
N ASN A 5 -6.14 26.09 -6.02
CA ASN A 5 -7.11 25.54 -5.08
C ASN A 5 -7.81 26.65 -4.28
N LEU A 6 -7.05 27.69 -3.89
CA LEU A 6 -7.59 28.84 -3.16
C LEU A 6 -8.51 29.66 -4.06
N GLN A 7 -8.11 29.92 -5.31
CA GLN A 7 -8.96 30.58 -6.32
C GLN A 7 -10.31 29.88 -6.47
N LYS A 8 -10.31 28.55 -6.66
CA LYS A 8 -11.54 27.76 -6.79
C LYS A 8 -12.44 27.85 -5.55
N LYS A 9 -11.85 27.83 -4.34
CA LYS A 9 -12.62 27.94 -3.11
C LYS A 9 -13.19 29.35 -2.93
N ILE A 10 -12.45 30.39 -3.34
CA ILE A 10 -12.93 31.78 -3.36
C ILE A 10 -14.12 31.90 -4.31
N GLU A 11 -14.01 31.42 -5.55
CA GLU A 11 -15.10 31.43 -6.53
C GLU A 11 -16.33 30.68 -6.03
N SER A 12 -16.14 29.53 -5.39
CA SER A 12 -17.23 28.76 -4.78
C SER A 12 -17.92 29.52 -3.65
N LYS A 13 -17.20 30.29 -2.83
CA LYS A 13 -17.80 31.11 -1.77
C LYS A 13 -18.46 32.37 -2.35
N PHE A 14 -17.80 33.01 -3.31
CA PHE A 14 -18.29 34.20 -4.01
C PHE A 14 -19.54 33.91 -4.85
N GLY A 15 -19.74 32.64 -5.24
CA GLY A 15 -20.93 32.16 -5.92
C GLY A 15 -20.85 32.19 -7.45
N ARG A 16 -19.73 32.65 -8.03
CA ARG A 16 -19.50 32.70 -9.48
C ARG A 16 -18.00 32.70 -9.84
N PRO A 17 -17.62 32.24 -11.05
CA PRO A 17 -16.24 32.32 -11.53
C PRO A 17 -15.81 33.77 -11.76
N ILE A 18 -14.50 34.04 -11.66
CA ILE A 18 -13.94 35.37 -11.95
C ILE A 18 -13.48 35.41 -13.40
N CYS A 19 -14.26 36.05 -14.27
CA CYS A 19 -14.00 36.12 -15.71
C CYS A 19 -13.61 37.53 -16.19
N SER A 20 -13.89 38.56 -15.40
CA SER A 20 -13.73 39.96 -15.80
C SER A 20 -13.10 40.83 -14.70
N LEU A 21 -12.69 42.05 -15.09
CA LEU A 21 -12.24 43.07 -14.13
C LEU A 21 -13.37 43.55 -13.23
N SER A 22 -14.63 43.45 -13.66
CA SER A 22 -15.79 43.79 -12.84
C SER A 22 -15.94 42.79 -11.69
N ASP A 23 -15.82 41.49 -12.00
CA ASP A 23 -15.90 40.44 -10.99
C ASP A 23 -14.83 40.61 -9.90
N LEU A 24 -13.63 41.09 -10.27
CA LEU A 24 -12.56 41.38 -9.32
C LEU A 24 -12.87 42.58 -8.41
N LYS A 25 -13.60 43.59 -8.90
CA LYS A 25 -14.02 44.72 -8.06
C LYS A 25 -15.05 44.24 -7.04
N ASP A 26 -16.04 43.49 -7.51
CA ASP A 26 -17.09 42.92 -6.67
C ASP A 26 -16.48 41.97 -5.62
N LEU A 27 -15.55 41.10 -6.02
CA LEU A 27 -14.84 40.20 -5.11
C LEU A 27 -14.00 40.99 -4.08
N LYS A 28 -13.34 42.07 -4.49
CA LYS A 28 -12.55 42.91 -3.56
C LYS A 28 -13.45 43.48 -2.47
N GLU A 29 -14.62 43.98 -2.84
CA GLU A 29 -15.60 44.50 -1.88
C GLU A 29 -16.14 43.41 -0.97
N ASP A 30 -16.45 42.24 -1.51
CA ASP A 30 -16.99 41.12 -0.73
C ASP A 30 -15.97 40.56 0.27
N VAL A 31 -14.70 40.44 -0.14
CA VAL A 31 -13.60 40.07 0.75
C VAL A 31 -13.45 41.09 1.87
N PHE A 32 -13.52 42.38 1.56
CA PHE A 32 -13.44 43.45 2.57
C PHE A 32 -14.63 43.37 3.54
N LYS A 33 -15.86 43.23 3.04
CA LYS A 33 -17.07 43.09 3.87
C LYS A 33 -16.99 41.90 4.82
N PHE A 34 -16.49 40.76 4.36
CA PHE A 34 -16.45 39.54 5.17
C PHE A 34 -15.27 39.48 6.15
N THR A 35 -14.12 40.06 5.79
CA THR A 35 -12.87 39.89 6.56
C THR A 35 -12.37 41.15 7.24
N ASN A 36 -12.91 42.32 6.88
CA ASN A 36 -12.43 43.65 7.24
C ASN A 36 -10.98 43.95 6.79
N TYR A 37 -10.42 43.15 5.88
CA TYR A 37 -9.09 43.37 5.30
C TYR A 37 -9.19 43.83 3.85
N SER A 38 -8.49 44.92 3.53
CA SER A 38 -8.43 45.45 2.18
C SER A 38 -7.30 44.79 1.38
N ILE A 39 -7.64 44.22 0.22
CA ILE A 39 -6.65 43.71 -0.74
C ILE A 39 -6.58 44.69 -1.91
N GLY A 40 -5.36 45.07 -2.30
CA GLY A 40 -5.13 45.92 -3.46
C GLY A 40 -5.70 45.32 -4.75
N PHE A 41 -6.36 46.14 -5.58
CA PHE A 41 -6.99 45.66 -6.82
C PHE A 41 -5.97 45.02 -7.78
N ASN A 42 -4.78 45.62 -7.92
CA ASN A 42 -3.71 45.04 -8.73
C ASN A 42 -3.17 43.72 -8.15
N THR A 43 -3.21 43.53 -6.83
CA THR A 43 -2.86 42.27 -6.17
C THR A 43 -3.84 41.17 -6.58
N LEU A 44 -5.14 41.47 -6.58
CA LEU A 44 -6.18 40.53 -7.04
C LEU A 44 -6.06 40.23 -8.55
N ARG A 45 -5.78 41.26 -9.38
CA ARG A 45 -5.54 41.07 -10.81
C ARG A 45 -4.37 40.12 -11.08
N ARG A 46 -3.25 40.28 -10.38
CA ARG A 46 -2.10 39.35 -10.48
C ARG A 46 -2.44 37.97 -9.93
N PHE A 47 -3.21 37.90 -8.83
CA PHE A 47 -3.63 36.64 -8.24
C PHE A 47 -4.46 35.79 -9.21
N TYR A 48 -5.33 36.40 -10.02
CA TYR A 48 -6.16 35.71 -11.04
C TYR A 48 -5.55 35.69 -12.45
N GLY A 49 -4.37 36.27 -12.66
CA GLY A 49 -3.67 36.23 -13.95
C GLY A 49 -4.08 37.31 -14.97
N PHE A 50 -4.83 38.34 -14.56
CA PHE A 50 -5.14 39.53 -15.39
C PHE A 50 -3.95 40.49 -15.54
N LEU A 51 -2.85 40.22 -14.84
CA LEU A 51 -1.57 40.93 -14.91
C LEU A 51 -0.44 39.91 -14.74
N PRO A 52 0.80 40.22 -15.14
CA PRO A 52 1.94 39.33 -14.95
C PRO A 52 2.02 38.79 -13.52
N THR A 53 1.98 37.47 -13.41
CA THR A 53 1.87 36.77 -12.13
C THR A 53 3.13 36.96 -11.30
N ILE A 54 2.96 37.48 -10.08
CA ILE A 54 4.02 37.55 -9.07
C ILE A 54 3.59 36.63 -7.91
N LYS A 55 4.54 36.02 -7.21
CA LYS A 55 4.27 35.22 -6.01
C LYS A 55 3.46 36.06 -5.01
N PRO A 56 2.21 35.67 -4.68
CA PRO A 56 1.40 36.44 -3.73
C PRO A 56 2.07 36.49 -2.35
N SER A 57 1.92 37.62 -1.66
CA SER A 57 2.44 37.77 -0.29
C SER A 57 1.71 36.84 0.68
N ARG A 58 2.38 36.47 1.79
CA ARG A 58 1.75 35.64 2.82
C ARG A 58 0.51 36.32 3.43
N ASN A 59 0.54 37.64 3.59
CA ASN A 59 -0.61 38.41 4.08
C ASN A 59 -1.80 38.32 3.12
N THR A 60 -1.58 38.51 1.82
CA THR A 60 -2.61 38.33 0.80
C THR A 60 -3.23 36.92 0.88
N LEU A 61 -2.39 35.89 0.97
CA LEU A 61 -2.86 34.52 1.10
C LEU A 61 -3.66 34.29 2.39
N ASN A 62 -3.22 34.85 3.51
CA ASN A 62 -3.94 34.75 4.79
C ASN A 62 -5.31 35.44 4.72
N TYR A 63 -5.41 36.65 4.15
CA TYR A 63 -6.68 37.37 4.01
C TYR A 63 -7.66 36.61 3.11
N LEU A 64 -7.18 36.11 1.97
CA LEU A 64 -7.99 35.28 1.08
C LEU A 64 -8.41 33.95 1.72
N SER A 65 -7.56 33.35 2.56
CA SER A 65 -7.92 32.15 3.33
C SER A 65 -8.96 32.44 4.41
N LYS A 66 -8.87 33.57 5.12
CA LYS A 66 -9.92 34.04 6.04
C LYS A 66 -11.25 34.21 5.35
N TYR A 67 -11.23 34.79 4.14
CA TYR A 67 -12.43 34.90 3.33
C TYR A 67 -13.08 33.54 3.10
N VAL A 68 -12.33 32.50 2.76
CA VAL A 68 -12.90 31.13 2.57
C VAL A 68 -13.08 30.32 3.86
N GLY A 69 -13.04 30.97 5.04
CA GLY A 69 -13.36 30.35 6.34
C GLY A 69 -12.20 29.67 7.06
N PHE A 70 -10.95 29.90 6.64
CA PHE A 70 -9.76 29.36 7.30
C PHE A 70 -8.97 30.46 8.00
N GLU A 71 -8.44 30.17 9.19
CA GLU A 71 -7.70 31.15 9.98
C GLU A 71 -6.53 31.82 9.23
N ASN A 72 -5.79 31.04 8.43
CA ASN A 72 -4.66 31.48 7.64
C ASN A 72 -4.40 30.52 6.47
N TYR A 73 -3.42 30.83 5.61
CA TYR A 73 -3.15 30.01 4.43
C TYR A 73 -2.63 28.60 4.73
N SER A 74 -1.93 28.38 5.85
CA SER A 74 -1.51 27.03 6.24
C SER A 74 -2.72 26.19 6.63
N SER A 75 -3.66 26.75 7.40
CA SER A 75 -4.92 26.11 7.75
C SER A 75 -5.75 25.76 6.51
N PHE A 76 -5.81 26.66 5.51
CA PHE A 76 -6.44 26.38 4.22
C PHE A 76 -5.78 25.20 3.48
N VAL A 77 -4.45 25.19 3.38
CA VAL A 77 -3.74 24.11 2.68
C VAL A 77 -3.98 22.77 3.36
N ASN A 78 -3.98 22.74 4.70
CA ASN A 78 -4.26 21.52 5.46
C ASN A 78 -5.72 21.07 5.33
N GLY A 79 -6.68 21.98 5.49
CA GLY A 79 -8.10 21.68 5.31
C GLY A 79 -8.41 21.18 3.90
N TYR A 80 -7.86 21.83 2.87
CA TYR A 80 -8.06 21.39 1.49
C TYR A 80 -7.41 20.02 1.19
N LYS A 81 -6.32 19.67 1.87
CA LYS A 81 -5.77 18.30 1.82
C LYS A 81 -6.76 17.31 2.45
N LEU A 82 -7.30 17.62 3.63
CA LEU A 82 -8.30 16.78 4.29
C LEU A 82 -9.56 16.58 3.45
N ASP A 83 -10.08 17.64 2.81
CA ASP A 83 -11.21 17.56 1.87
C ASP A 83 -10.95 16.55 0.75
N LYS A 84 -9.71 16.52 0.21
CA LYS A 84 -9.32 15.55 -0.83
C LYS A 84 -9.26 14.12 -0.31
N VAL A 85 -8.74 13.92 0.91
CA VAL A 85 -8.70 12.60 1.54
C VAL A 85 -10.11 12.09 1.77
N TRP A 86 -10.98 12.94 2.31
CA TRP A 86 -12.40 12.65 2.51
C TRP A 86 -13.11 12.35 1.18
N TYR A 87 -12.90 13.16 0.15
CA TYR A 87 -13.47 12.90 -1.17
C TYR A 87 -13.06 11.53 -1.72
N ASN A 88 -11.78 11.18 -1.61
CA ASN A 88 -11.34 9.86 -2.04
C ASN A 88 -11.95 8.74 -1.19
N TRP A 89 -12.11 8.95 0.12
CA TRP A 89 -12.78 8.01 1.01
C TRP A 89 -14.25 7.81 0.63
N ASP A 90 -14.97 8.89 0.36
CA ASP A 90 -16.35 8.86 -0.13
C ASP A 90 -16.46 8.09 -1.45
N GLN A 91 -15.52 8.29 -2.38
CA GLN A 91 -15.48 7.49 -3.62
C GLN A 91 -15.32 5.99 -3.37
N ILE A 92 -14.54 5.56 -2.36
CA ILE A 92 -14.47 4.15 -1.97
C ILE A 92 -15.81 3.66 -1.42
N ASN A 93 -16.49 4.44 -0.59
CA ASN A 93 -17.82 4.08 -0.11
C ASN A 93 -18.83 3.97 -1.26
N ASN A 94 -18.79 4.89 -2.22
CA ASN A 94 -19.61 4.81 -3.42
C ASN A 94 -19.35 3.52 -4.22
N ILE A 95 -18.09 3.10 -4.37
CA ILE A 95 -17.73 1.81 -4.99
C ILE A 95 -18.32 0.64 -4.20
N LEU A 96 -18.26 0.68 -2.86
CA LEU A 96 -18.78 -0.38 -1.98
C LEU A 96 -20.31 -0.49 -1.95
N LEU A 97 -21.01 0.63 -2.20
CA LEU A 97 -22.47 0.69 -2.27
C LEU A 97 -23.01 0.26 -3.63
N LYS A 98 -22.22 0.38 -4.70
CA LYS A 98 -22.59 -0.15 -6.02
C LYS A 98 -22.61 -1.68 -5.99
N ASN A 99 -23.59 -2.25 -6.69
CA ASN A 99 -23.62 -3.68 -7.01
C ASN A 99 -22.74 -4.04 -8.23
N SER A 100 -21.75 -3.20 -8.56
CA SER A 100 -20.81 -3.43 -9.65
C SER A 100 -19.47 -2.74 -9.38
N LEU A 101 -18.39 -3.41 -9.79
CA LEU A 101 -17.05 -2.85 -9.86
C LEU A 101 -16.68 -2.76 -11.34
N VAL A 102 -16.69 -1.55 -11.90
CA VAL A 102 -16.47 -1.33 -13.35
C VAL A 102 -15.07 -0.78 -13.62
N GLU A 103 -14.65 -0.80 -14.88
CA GLU A 103 -13.32 -0.36 -15.30
C GLU A 103 -13.01 1.09 -14.86
N LYS A 104 -14.02 1.97 -14.88
CA LYS A 104 -13.88 3.35 -14.39
C LYS A 104 -13.42 3.41 -12.92
N ASP A 105 -13.90 2.49 -12.08
CA ASP A 105 -13.53 2.44 -10.66
C ASP A 105 -12.09 1.92 -10.52
N ILE A 106 -11.68 0.92 -11.31
CA ILE A 106 -10.30 0.43 -11.37
C ILE A 106 -9.33 1.53 -11.82
N ASN A 107 -9.67 2.23 -12.91
CA ASN A 107 -8.89 3.35 -13.42
C ASN A 107 -8.79 4.50 -12.42
N TRP A 108 -9.84 4.73 -11.62
CA TRP A 108 -9.79 5.69 -10.52
C TRP A 108 -8.81 5.24 -9.42
N LEU A 109 -8.84 3.97 -9.00
CA LEU A 109 -7.90 3.42 -8.01
C LEU A 109 -6.45 3.56 -8.50
N LEU A 110 -6.17 3.21 -9.76
CA LEU A 110 -4.83 3.33 -10.35
C LEU A 110 -4.30 4.77 -10.33
N LYS A 111 -5.16 5.76 -10.61
CA LYS A 111 -4.80 7.19 -10.51
C LYS A 111 -4.46 7.61 -9.08
N LYS A 112 -4.96 6.91 -8.06
CA LYS A 112 -4.70 7.21 -6.64
C LYS A 112 -3.54 6.42 -6.06
N ARG A 113 -2.93 5.49 -6.79
CA ARG A 113 -1.86 4.61 -6.30
C ARG A 113 -0.67 5.33 -5.67
N LYS A 114 -0.35 6.54 -6.14
CA LYS A 114 0.73 7.39 -5.59
C LYS A 114 0.33 8.24 -4.38
N SER A 115 -0.93 8.16 -3.93
CA SER A 115 -1.42 8.85 -2.74
C SER A 115 -0.93 8.16 -1.47
N GLU A 116 -0.52 8.94 -0.47
CA GLU A 116 -0.09 8.42 0.85
C GLU A 116 -1.19 7.62 1.58
N HIS A 117 -2.46 7.84 1.23
CA HIS A 117 -3.62 7.13 1.79
C HIS A 117 -4.10 5.95 0.94
N TYR A 118 -3.43 5.63 -0.18
CA TYR A 118 -3.91 4.59 -1.09
C TYR A 118 -4.00 3.22 -0.42
N TYR A 119 -3.02 2.89 0.44
CA TYR A 119 -3.04 1.63 1.19
C TYR A 119 -4.32 1.49 2.02
N MET A 120 -4.81 2.57 2.64
CA MET A 120 -6.04 2.55 3.43
C MET A 120 -7.25 2.27 2.54
N TYR A 121 -7.31 2.91 1.37
CA TYR A 121 -8.40 2.75 0.41
C TYR A 121 -8.48 1.32 -0.12
N LEU A 122 -7.35 0.77 -0.56
CA LEU A 122 -7.30 -0.59 -1.11
C LEU A 122 -7.56 -1.65 -0.02
N THR A 123 -6.98 -1.46 1.18
CA THR A 123 -7.22 -2.34 2.33
C THR A 123 -8.70 -2.37 2.71
N TYR A 124 -9.33 -1.19 2.85
CA TYR A 124 -10.74 -1.10 3.23
C TYR A 124 -11.66 -1.74 2.19
N LEU A 125 -11.38 -1.53 0.89
CA LEU A 125 -12.11 -2.13 -0.20
C LEU A 125 -12.01 -3.67 -0.17
N ILE A 126 -10.79 -4.22 -0.08
CA ILE A 126 -10.55 -5.67 -0.05
C ILE A 126 -11.20 -6.29 1.20
N THR A 127 -10.97 -5.72 2.38
CA THR A 127 -11.52 -6.27 3.64
C THR A 127 -13.05 -6.24 3.66
N SER A 128 -13.66 -5.17 3.14
CA SER A 128 -15.11 -5.07 2.98
C SER A 128 -15.68 -6.14 2.02
N TYR A 129 -15.00 -6.42 0.92
CA TYR A 129 -15.41 -7.47 -0.01
C TYR A 129 -15.17 -8.88 0.54
N ILE A 130 -14.15 -9.05 1.36
CA ILE A 130 -13.91 -10.28 2.12
C ILE A 130 -15.07 -10.54 3.09
N ASP A 131 -15.46 -9.56 3.91
CA ASP A 131 -16.56 -9.70 4.89
C ASP A 131 -17.88 -10.10 4.24
N ARG A 132 -18.15 -9.54 3.06
CA ARG A 132 -19.40 -9.76 2.32
C ARG A 132 -19.29 -10.92 1.31
N LYS A 133 -18.20 -11.72 1.36
CA LYS A 133 -17.87 -12.81 0.43
C LYS A 133 -18.08 -12.44 -1.06
N LYS A 134 -17.75 -11.19 -1.46
CA LYS A 134 -17.98 -10.65 -2.81
C LYS A 134 -16.94 -11.18 -3.82
N THR A 135 -17.08 -12.45 -4.16
CA THR A 135 -16.10 -13.22 -4.94
C THR A 135 -15.81 -12.63 -6.32
N LYS A 136 -16.84 -12.14 -7.02
CA LYS A 136 -16.69 -11.49 -8.32
C LYS A 136 -15.74 -10.28 -8.24
N TYR A 137 -15.90 -9.42 -7.24
CA TYR A 137 -15.11 -8.20 -7.12
C TYR A 137 -13.70 -8.47 -6.63
N LEU A 138 -13.51 -9.45 -5.74
CA LEU A 138 -12.16 -9.88 -5.34
C LEU A 138 -11.40 -10.50 -6.51
N ASN A 139 -12.06 -11.31 -7.36
CA ASN A 139 -11.45 -11.78 -8.60
C ASN A 139 -11.00 -10.61 -9.48
N THR A 140 -11.85 -9.60 -9.67
CA THR A 140 -11.48 -8.39 -10.42
C THR A 140 -10.31 -7.67 -9.78
N ILE A 141 -10.29 -7.46 -8.46
CA ILE A 141 -9.18 -6.76 -7.80
C ILE A 141 -7.87 -7.55 -7.94
N PHE A 142 -7.85 -8.85 -7.59
CA PHE A 142 -6.64 -9.65 -7.63
C PHE A 142 -6.17 -9.97 -9.05
N SER A 143 -7.04 -9.97 -10.06
CA SER A 143 -6.60 -10.11 -11.45
C SER A 143 -5.86 -8.87 -11.99
N HIS A 144 -6.00 -7.71 -11.33
CA HIS A 144 -5.35 -6.46 -11.74
C HIS A 144 -4.09 -6.19 -10.91
N SER A 145 -2.97 -6.83 -11.28
CA SER A 145 -1.67 -6.64 -10.61
C SER A 145 -1.25 -5.16 -10.45
N PRO A 146 -1.55 -4.22 -11.37
CA PRO A 146 -1.13 -2.82 -11.19
C PRO A 146 -1.74 -2.11 -9.98
N LEU A 147 -2.83 -2.62 -9.38
CA LEU A 147 -3.36 -2.09 -8.12
C LEU A 147 -2.39 -2.30 -6.95
N PHE A 148 -1.51 -3.28 -7.05
CA PHE A 148 -0.58 -3.69 -6.00
C PHE A 148 0.85 -3.17 -6.20
N GLU A 149 1.12 -2.47 -7.31
CA GLU A 149 2.40 -1.81 -7.59
C GLU A 149 2.56 -0.51 -6.77
N VAL A 150 2.71 -0.67 -5.46
CA VAL A 150 2.92 0.42 -4.50
C VAL A 150 4.29 0.30 -3.85
N ASP A 151 4.71 1.33 -3.11
CA ASP A 151 5.94 1.27 -2.32
C ASP A 151 5.92 0.08 -1.34
N ARG A 152 7.09 -0.54 -1.09
CA ARG A 152 7.22 -1.72 -0.22
C ARG A 152 6.61 -1.50 1.16
N LYS A 153 6.76 -0.30 1.74
CA LYS A 153 6.19 0.03 3.06
C LYS A 153 4.67 0.06 3.01
N GLU A 154 4.10 0.62 1.94
CA GLU A 154 2.65 0.65 1.73
C GLU A 154 2.09 -0.74 1.46
N PHE A 155 2.78 -1.55 0.67
CA PHE A 155 2.39 -2.94 0.39
C PHE A 155 2.37 -3.79 1.67
N ALA A 156 3.36 -3.61 2.55
CA ALA A 156 3.42 -4.27 3.85
C ALA A 156 2.26 -3.84 4.77
N LYS A 157 1.85 -2.56 4.76
CA LYS A 157 0.67 -2.10 5.51
C LYS A 157 -0.62 -2.78 5.05
N ILE A 158 -0.81 -2.95 3.73
CA ILE A 158 -1.98 -3.64 3.17
C ILE A 158 -1.95 -5.11 3.61
N SER A 159 -0.80 -5.77 3.42
CA SER A 159 -0.61 -7.18 3.75
C SER A 159 -0.89 -7.46 5.23
N THR A 160 -0.23 -6.73 6.14
CA THR A 160 -0.42 -6.91 7.58
C THR A 160 -1.85 -6.66 8.04
N SER A 161 -2.54 -5.68 7.45
CA SER A 161 -3.93 -5.37 7.79
C SER A 161 -4.90 -6.48 7.38
N ILE A 162 -4.70 -7.06 6.18
CA ILE A 162 -5.52 -8.18 5.71
C ILE A 162 -5.18 -9.44 6.50
N SER A 163 -3.89 -9.72 6.71
CA SER A 163 -3.40 -10.85 7.53
C SER A 163 -4.04 -10.89 8.92
N LYS A 164 -4.10 -9.76 9.63
CA LYS A 164 -4.80 -9.65 10.93
C LYS A 164 -6.26 -10.11 10.88
N LYS A 165 -6.96 -9.82 9.78
CA LYS A 165 -8.34 -10.25 9.56
C LYS A 165 -8.44 -11.77 9.35
N LEU A 166 -7.48 -12.36 8.64
CA LEU A 166 -7.46 -13.79 8.38
C LEU A 166 -7.14 -14.62 9.63
N LYS A 167 -6.52 -14.03 10.67
CA LYS A 167 -6.27 -14.73 11.95
C LYS A 167 -7.56 -15.27 12.60
N SER A 168 -8.70 -14.62 12.37
CA SER A 168 -10.00 -15.05 12.94
C SER A 168 -10.82 -15.94 11.99
N PHE A 169 -10.24 -16.44 10.90
CA PHE A 169 -10.99 -17.23 9.92
C PHE A 169 -11.20 -18.68 10.40
N THR A 170 -12.41 -19.17 10.21
CA THR A 170 -12.72 -20.61 10.29
C THR A 170 -12.14 -21.35 9.08
N ASN A 171 -12.05 -22.69 9.17
CA ASN A 171 -11.59 -23.53 8.06
C ASN A 171 -12.38 -23.30 6.76
N GLU A 172 -13.70 -23.10 6.85
CA GLU A 172 -14.54 -22.79 5.68
C GLU A 172 -14.11 -21.46 5.02
N ASN A 173 -13.86 -20.43 5.83
CA ASN A 173 -13.43 -19.13 5.33
C ASN A 173 -12.00 -19.19 4.74
N LEU A 174 -11.12 -20.01 5.32
CA LEU A 174 -9.80 -20.29 4.76
C LEU A 174 -9.88 -21.01 3.42
N GLU A 175 -10.79 -21.98 3.27
CA GLU A 175 -10.97 -22.65 2.00
C GLU A 175 -11.61 -21.76 0.94
N TRP A 176 -12.48 -20.83 1.34
CA TRP A 176 -13.00 -19.83 0.42
C TRP A 176 -11.91 -18.85 -0.04
N ILE A 177 -11.09 -18.33 0.87
CA ILE A 177 -10.05 -17.34 0.52
C ILE A 177 -8.87 -17.99 -0.24
N SER A 178 -8.59 -19.28 -0.04
CA SER A 178 -7.52 -19.99 -0.77
C SER A 178 -7.75 -20.02 -2.29
N LYS A 179 -9.00 -19.87 -2.75
CA LYS A 179 -9.36 -19.77 -4.17
C LYS A 179 -8.68 -18.62 -4.90
N TYR A 180 -8.23 -17.59 -4.18
CA TYR A 180 -7.51 -16.45 -4.77
C TYR A 180 -6.01 -16.69 -4.94
N LEU A 181 -5.45 -17.80 -4.43
CA LEU A 181 -4.03 -18.17 -4.61
C LEU A 181 -3.63 -18.33 -6.08
N LYS A 182 -4.58 -18.55 -6.99
CA LYS A 182 -4.32 -18.53 -8.44
C LYS A 182 -3.79 -17.19 -8.95
N TYR A 183 -4.08 -16.08 -8.26
CA TYR A 183 -3.58 -14.76 -8.62
C TYR A 183 -2.25 -14.48 -7.95
N GLU A 184 -1.24 -14.10 -8.74
CA GLU A 184 0.07 -13.73 -8.22
C GLU A 184 0.00 -12.54 -7.26
N SER A 185 -0.84 -11.55 -7.53
CA SER A 185 -1.04 -10.39 -6.64
C SER A 185 -1.48 -10.80 -5.24
N PHE A 186 -2.37 -11.80 -5.13
CA PHE A 186 -2.83 -12.33 -3.86
C PHE A 186 -1.74 -13.11 -3.15
N ARG A 187 -0.95 -13.93 -3.87
CA ARG A 187 0.20 -14.63 -3.28
C ARG A 187 1.25 -13.65 -2.77
N ASN A 188 1.62 -12.65 -3.57
CA ASN A 188 2.55 -11.59 -3.17
C ASN A 188 2.05 -10.87 -1.91
N LEU A 189 0.75 -10.56 -1.87
CA LEU A 189 0.15 -9.86 -0.74
C LEU A 189 0.11 -10.72 0.52
N MET A 190 -0.26 -12.00 0.42
CA MET A 190 -0.55 -12.83 1.59
C MET A 190 0.60 -13.72 2.04
N LEU A 191 1.52 -14.10 1.14
CA LEU A 191 2.58 -15.05 1.41
C LEU A 191 3.95 -14.39 1.55
N TYR A 192 4.26 -13.39 0.72
CA TYR A 192 5.64 -12.91 0.57
C TYR A 192 5.88 -11.49 1.11
N SER A 193 4.86 -10.62 1.11
CA SER A 193 4.98 -9.23 1.62
C SER A 193 5.20 -9.16 3.12
N TYR A 194 4.53 -10.04 3.86
CA TYR A 194 4.61 -10.18 5.31
C TYR A 194 4.57 -11.66 5.66
N VAL A 195 5.69 -12.19 6.16
CA VAL A 195 5.83 -13.60 6.55
C VAL A 195 5.32 -13.76 7.98
N ASP A 196 4.08 -14.24 8.14
CA ASP A 196 3.43 -14.38 9.46
C ASP A 196 3.78 -15.72 10.12
N VAL A 197 5.03 -15.84 10.58
CA VAL A 197 5.56 -17.06 11.22
C VAL A 197 4.67 -17.49 12.41
N ASP A 198 4.15 -16.53 13.17
CA ASP A 198 3.28 -16.75 14.33
C ASP A 198 2.01 -17.56 14.02
N THR A 199 1.57 -17.59 12.77
CA THR A 199 0.33 -18.28 12.36
C THR A 199 0.60 -19.39 11.35
N LEU A 200 1.83 -19.94 11.33
CA LEU A 200 2.17 -21.12 10.54
C LEU A 200 1.32 -22.36 10.90
N ASN A 201 0.88 -22.49 12.15
CA ASN A 201 -0.06 -23.55 12.56
C ASN A 201 -1.54 -23.22 12.26
N ALA A 202 -1.82 -22.06 11.67
CA ALA A 202 -3.15 -21.56 11.39
C ALA A 202 -3.27 -21.10 9.92
N TYR A 203 -3.79 -19.89 9.67
CA TYR A 203 -4.12 -19.45 8.31
C TYR A 203 -2.90 -19.39 7.39
N TYR A 204 -1.73 -18.96 7.88
CA TYR A 204 -0.58 -18.72 7.02
C TYR A 204 -0.02 -20.04 6.49
N GLY A 205 0.19 -21.04 7.37
CA GLY A 205 0.59 -22.37 6.94
C GLY A 205 -0.47 -23.08 6.10
N TYR A 206 -1.75 -22.84 6.35
CA TYR A 206 -2.83 -23.34 5.49
C TYR A 206 -2.69 -22.81 4.06
N LEU A 207 -2.48 -21.50 3.90
CA LEU A 207 -2.32 -20.89 2.58
C LEU A 207 -1.03 -21.35 1.90
N LEU A 208 0.08 -21.54 2.63
CA LEU A 208 1.32 -22.10 2.08
C LEU A 208 1.12 -23.54 1.55
N LYS A 209 0.43 -24.40 2.30
CA LYS A 209 0.13 -25.77 1.85
C LYS A 209 -0.73 -25.78 0.59
N LYS A 210 -1.76 -24.92 0.55
CA LYS A 210 -2.64 -24.80 -0.63
C LYS A 210 -1.93 -24.16 -1.83
N SER A 211 -1.03 -23.20 -1.61
CA SER A 211 -0.30 -22.52 -2.69
C SER A 211 0.67 -23.46 -3.38
N LEU A 212 1.31 -24.38 -2.64
CA LEU A 212 2.26 -25.35 -3.18
C LEU A 212 1.67 -26.22 -4.31
N LEU A 213 0.34 -26.43 -4.30
CA LEU A 213 -0.38 -27.17 -5.33
C LEU A 213 -0.59 -26.38 -6.64
N LEU A 214 -0.33 -25.07 -6.63
CA LEU A 214 -0.70 -24.13 -7.71
C LEU A 214 0.51 -23.36 -8.27
N ILE A 215 1.51 -23.10 -7.44
CA ILE A 215 2.69 -22.30 -7.82
C ILE A 215 3.61 -23.08 -8.76
N THR A 216 4.18 -22.36 -9.73
CA THR A 216 5.13 -22.93 -10.72
C THR A 216 6.46 -22.19 -10.74
N LYS A 217 6.54 -20.99 -10.16
CA LYS A 217 7.78 -20.20 -10.10
C LYS A 217 8.75 -20.82 -9.08
N LYS A 218 10.02 -20.96 -9.47
CA LYS A 218 11.07 -21.60 -8.67
C LYS A 218 11.22 -20.93 -7.30
N ASP A 219 11.27 -19.60 -7.25
CA ASP A 219 11.41 -18.81 -6.03
C ASP A 219 10.24 -19.03 -5.07
N GLU A 220 9.01 -19.09 -5.60
CA GLU A 220 7.80 -19.33 -4.82
C GLU A 220 7.81 -20.75 -4.23
N ILE A 221 8.21 -21.75 -5.04
CA ILE A 221 8.33 -23.14 -4.62
C ILE A 221 9.39 -23.28 -3.53
N LEU A 222 10.58 -22.68 -3.75
CA LEU A 222 11.69 -22.68 -2.81
C LEU A 222 11.24 -22.06 -1.48
N PHE A 223 10.69 -20.84 -1.51
CA PHE A 223 10.18 -20.16 -0.32
C PHE A 223 9.15 -21.02 0.43
N THR A 224 8.14 -21.53 -0.28
CA THR A 224 7.03 -22.25 0.32
C THR A 224 7.51 -23.56 0.96
N LYS A 225 8.35 -24.33 0.28
CA LYS A 225 8.92 -25.57 0.82
C LYS A 225 9.78 -25.28 2.04
N LEU A 226 10.70 -24.32 1.98
CA LEU A 226 11.55 -23.97 3.13
C LEU A 226 10.73 -23.52 4.35
N MET A 227 9.67 -22.72 4.14
CA MET A 227 8.77 -22.31 5.23
C MET A 227 8.01 -23.47 5.85
N LEU A 228 7.51 -24.41 5.04
CA LEU A 228 6.82 -25.60 5.54
C LEU A 228 7.78 -26.58 6.24
N GLY A 229 9.03 -26.67 5.75
CA GLY A 229 10.08 -27.45 6.42
C GLY A 229 10.42 -26.89 7.79
N PHE A 230 10.61 -25.57 7.86
CA PHE A 230 10.82 -24.87 9.12
C PHE A 230 9.64 -25.09 10.09
N TYR A 231 8.41 -25.02 9.59
CA TYR A 231 7.22 -25.31 10.37
C TYR A 231 7.23 -26.72 10.97
N ASN A 232 7.58 -27.74 10.19
CA ASN A 232 7.68 -29.11 10.67
C ASN A 232 8.82 -29.27 11.69
N PHE A 233 9.99 -28.67 11.42
CA PHE A 233 11.14 -28.68 12.33
C PHE A 233 10.78 -28.14 13.72
N VAL A 234 10.18 -26.96 13.81
CA VAL A 234 9.79 -26.34 15.09
C VAL A 234 8.77 -27.18 15.86
N ARG A 235 8.03 -28.05 15.18
CA ARG A 235 7.05 -28.97 15.78
C ARG A 235 7.62 -30.35 16.09
N ASN A 236 8.92 -30.57 15.88
CA ASN A 236 9.56 -31.89 15.96
C ASN A 236 8.87 -32.94 15.07
N GLU A 237 8.30 -32.51 13.93
CA GLU A 237 7.76 -33.38 12.89
C GLU A 237 8.82 -33.65 11.82
N SER A 238 8.63 -34.71 11.02
CA SER A 238 9.54 -35.02 9.92
C SER A 238 9.59 -33.88 8.89
N VAL A 239 10.80 -33.41 8.60
CA VAL A 239 11.06 -32.45 7.53
C VAL A 239 11.25 -33.22 6.22
N ASP A 240 10.16 -33.39 5.47
CA ASP A 240 10.18 -34.10 4.19
C ASP A 240 10.58 -33.17 3.03
N ILE A 241 11.84 -32.71 3.07
CA ILE A 241 12.42 -31.85 2.04
C ILE A 241 13.76 -32.42 1.60
N THR A 242 13.87 -32.71 0.30
CA THR A 242 15.16 -32.99 -0.33
C THR A 242 15.82 -31.66 -0.71
N ILE A 243 16.64 -31.09 0.17
CA ILE A 243 17.15 -29.73 -0.02
C ILE A 243 18.03 -29.56 -1.27
N ASN A 244 18.81 -30.59 -1.62
CA ASN A 244 19.68 -30.58 -2.79
C ASN A 244 18.90 -30.64 -4.12
N SER A 245 17.62 -31.01 -4.10
CA SER A 245 16.76 -30.97 -5.30
C SER A 245 16.06 -29.62 -5.47
N LEU A 246 16.21 -28.70 -4.52
CA LEU A 246 15.66 -27.36 -4.63
C LEU A 246 16.62 -26.47 -5.39
N GLU A 247 16.17 -25.97 -6.53
CA GLU A 247 16.94 -25.01 -7.32
C GLU A 247 16.93 -23.64 -6.65
N ILE A 248 18.13 -23.06 -6.48
CA ILE A 248 18.30 -21.68 -6.01
C ILE A 248 18.23 -20.75 -7.22
N PRO A 249 17.32 -19.78 -7.26
CA PRO A 249 17.24 -18.79 -8.34
C PRO A 249 18.52 -17.94 -8.43
N GLU A 250 18.92 -17.54 -9.64
CA GLU A 250 20.11 -16.70 -9.85
C GLU A 250 20.07 -15.38 -9.06
N ASN A 251 18.88 -14.78 -8.94
CA ASN A 251 18.64 -13.54 -8.19
C ASN A 251 17.90 -13.80 -6.86
N CYS A 252 18.26 -14.87 -6.16
CA CYS A 252 17.64 -15.23 -4.89
C CYS A 252 17.84 -14.12 -3.83
N HIS A 253 16.75 -13.69 -3.20
CA HIS A 253 16.80 -12.69 -2.14
C HIS A 253 17.65 -13.21 -0.95
N PRO A 254 18.54 -12.40 -0.34
CA PRO A 254 19.42 -12.83 0.75
C PRO A 254 18.69 -13.54 1.91
N ILE A 255 17.55 -13.03 2.36
CA ILE A 255 16.68 -13.71 3.35
C ILE A 255 16.32 -15.15 2.95
N LEU A 256 15.88 -15.36 1.70
CA LEU A 256 15.48 -16.69 1.22
C LEU A 256 16.69 -17.62 1.10
N LEU A 257 17.83 -17.10 0.63
CA LEU A 257 19.08 -17.83 0.58
C LEU A 257 19.57 -18.20 1.99
N GLY A 258 19.45 -17.30 2.95
CA GLY A 258 19.73 -17.53 4.36
C GLY A 258 18.96 -18.75 4.85
N ARG A 259 17.63 -18.70 4.69
CA ARG A 259 16.72 -19.80 5.08
C ARG A 259 17.06 -21.14 4.40
N TYR A 260 17.49 -21.12 3.14
CA TYR A 260 17.94 -22.32 2.45
C TYR A 260 19.12 -22.96 3.19
N HIS A 261 20.17 -22.18 3.47
CA HIS A 261 21.34 -22.71 4.18
C HIS A 261 21.02 -23.10 5.63
N SER A 262 20.11 -22.40 6.30
CA SER A 262 19.66 -22.80 7.65
C SER A 262 18.96 -24.16 7.61
N MET A 263 18.12 -24.40 6.61
CA MET A 263 17.47 -25.70 6.43
C MET A 263 18.46 -26.80 6.05
N LYS A 264 19.54 -26.46 5.33
CA LYS A 264 20.63 -27.41 5.01
C LYS A 264 21.33 -27.87 6.28
N LEU A 265 21.58 -26.97 7.23
CA LEU A 265 22.11 -27.34 8.55
C LEU A 265 21.17 -28.27 9.34
N ILE A 266 19.87 -27.97 9.35
CA ILE A 266 18.87 -28.77 10.06
C ILE A 266 18.85 -30.21 9.53
N LEU A 267 18.88 -30.35 8.20
CA LEU A 267 18.76 -31.64 7.53
C LEU A 267 20.06 -32.45 7.51
N ASP A 268 21.22 -31.79 7.54
CA ASP A 268 22.54 -32.42 7.54
C ASP A 268 23.40 -31.95 8.72
N SER A 269 22.95 -32.29 9.93
CA SER A 269 23.60 -31.89 11.18
C SER A 269 25.01 -32.49 11.35
N LYS A 270 25.29 -33.62 10.67
CA LYS A 270 26.60 -34.30 10.71
C LYS A 270 27.70 -33.47 10.06
N ASN A 271 27.38 -32.72 9.00
CA ASN A 271 28.32 -31.85 8.30
C ASN A 271 28.10 -30.36 8.64
N SER A 272 27.59 -30.07 9.83
CA SER A 272 27.23 -28.71 10.27
C SER A 272 28.37 -27.71 10.12
N ASN A 273 29.60 -28.08 10.50
CA ASN A 273 30.77 -27.21 10.36
C ASN A 273 31.10 -26.89 8.88
N GLU A 274 31.06 -27.89 8.00
CA GLU A 274 31.34 -27.68 6.56
C GLU A 274 30.25 -26.82 5.90
N ASN A 275 28.99 -27.09 6.25
CA ASN A 275 27.83 -26.31 5.79
C ASN A 275 27.90 -24.86 6.28
N PHE A 276 28.39 -24.62 7.50
CA PHE A 276 28.61 -23.28 8.04
C PHE A 276 29.77 -22.56 7.33
N ASP A 277 30.88 -23.25 7.06
CA ASP A 277 32.01 -22.68 6.32
C ASP A 277 31.62 -22.30 4.88
N GLU A 278 30.82 -23.13 4.22
CA GLU A 278 30.25 -22.83 2.91
C GLU A 278 29.35 -21.59 2.97
N PHE A 279 28.47 -21.52 3.96
CA PHE A 279 27.60 -20.36 4.20
C PHE A 279 28.41 -19.07 4.44
N LEU A 280 29.48 -19.13 5.23
CA LEU A 280 30.38 -17.99 5.45
C LEU A 280 31.06 -17.54 4.16
N LYS A 281 31.51 -18.47 3.30
CA LYS A 281 32.07 -18.13 1.98
C LYS A 281 31.07 -17.39 1.09
N ILE A 282 29.80 -17.80 1.12
CA ILE A 282 28.72 -17.14 0.37
C ILE A 282 28.46 -15.75 0.94
N SER A 283 28.36 -15.61 2.26
CA SER A 283 28.12 -14.32 2.93
C SER A 283 29.16 -13.25 2.58
N LYS A 284 30.42 -13.65 2.35
CA LYS A 284 31.51 -12.74 1.96
C LYS A 284 31.29 -12.09 0.60
N LYS A 285 30.50 -12.71 -0.28
CA LYS A 285 30.21 -12.24 -1.64
C LYS A 285 28.96 -11.36 -1.73
N LEU A 286 28.20 -11.22 -0.64
CA LEU A 286 26.93 -10.48 -0.61
C LEU A 286 27.08 -9.18 0.17
N ASP A 287 26.50 -8.11 -0.36
CA ASP A 287 26.47 -6.81 0.31
C ASP A 287 25.51 -6.82 1.52
N SER A 288 24.35 -7.45 1.38
CA SER A 288 23.29 -7.51 2.40
C SER A 288 23.47 -8.67 3.39
N LYS A 289 24.59 -8.70 4.12
CA LYS A 289 24.87 -9.78 5.10
C LYS A 289 23.79 -9.89 6.17
N ILE A 290 23.30 -8.76 6.70
CA ILE A 290 22.29 -8.75 7.78
C ILE A 290 21.04 -9.56 7.37
N GLU A 291 20.57 -9.36 6.14
CA GLU A 291 19.40 -10.06 5.61
C GLU A 291 19.63 -11.57 5.45
N LEU A 292 20.85 -11.97 5.06
CA LEU A 292 21.24 -13.37 4.93
C LEU A 292 21.27 -14.08 6.30
N PHE A 293 21.85 -13.44 7.32
CA PHE A 293 21.99 -14.02 8.65
C PHE A 293 20.68 -14.03 9.47
N GLN A 294 19.70 -13.20 9.11
CA GLN A 294 18.42 -13.09 9.81
C GLN A 294 17.70 -14.43 9.99
N GLU A 295 17.77 -15.31 9.00
CA GLU A 295 17.11 -16.62 9.02
C GLU A 295 18.05 -17.75 9.45
N TYR A 296 19.34 -17.46 9.62
CA TYR A 296 20.36 -18.45 9.98
C TYR A 296 20.62 -18.50 11.49
N ILE A 297 20.68 -17.34 12.13
CA ILE A 297 20.91 -17.22 13.58
C ILE A 297 19.85 -17.94 14.42
N PRO A 298 18.54 -17.91 14.10
CA PRO A 298 17.53 -18.59 14.93
C PRO A 298 17.65 -20.12 14.99
N ILE A 299 18.54 -20.71 14.18
CA ILE A 299 18.76 -22.16 14.08
C ILE A 299 20.08 -22.59 14.75
N LEU A 300 20.97 -21.65 15.08
CA LEU A 300 22.18 -21.88 15.89
C LEU A 300 21.83 -21.91 17.39
#